data_AF-A0A379WU93-F1
#
_entry.id   AF-A0A379WU93-F1
#
_cell.length_a   1.000
_cell.length_b   1.000
_cell.length_c   1.000
_cell.angle_alpha   90.00
_cell.angle_beta   90.00
_cell.angle_gamma   90.00
#
_symmetry.space_group_name_H-M   'P 1'
#
loop_
_entity.id
_entity.type
_entity.pdbx_description
1 polymer ?
#
loop_
_entity_poly.entity_id
_entity_poly.type
_entity_poly.pdbx_seq_one_letter_code
_entity_poly.pdbx_strand_id
1 'polypeptide(L)' 'MFTGIVQGTAKLVSIDEKPNFRTHVVTLPDYMLGGAGDGGVGSA' A
#
# COMPACT_ATOMS: atom_id res chain seq x y z
N MET A 1 4.06 -12.63 7.92
CA MET A 1 5.15 -13.29 7.14
C MET A 1 4.73 -13.25 5.68
N PHE A 2 5.58 -12.80 4.76
CA PHE A 2 5.22 -12.67 3.33
C PHE A 2 5.95 -13.74 2.50
N THR A 3 5.31 -14.25 1.44
CA THR A 3 5.87 -15.30 0.57
C THR A 3 7.02 -14.82 -0.33
N GLY A 4 7.21 -13.50 -0.44
CA GLY A 4 8.14 -12.88 -1.39
C GLY A 4 7.60 -12.80 -2.82
N ILE A 5 6.39 -13.32 -3.09
CA ILE A 5 5.77 -13.25 -4.42
C ILE A 5 5.05 -11.90 -4.57
N VAL A 6 5.48 -11.10 -5.55
CA VAL A 6 4.88 -9.80 -5.86
C VAL A 6 3.49 -10.00 -6.49
N GLN A 7 2.45 -9.52 -5.81
CA GLN A 7 1.04 -9.61 -6.28
C GLN A 7 0.68 -8.51 -7.30
N GLY A 8 1.47 -7.44 -7.36
CA GLY A 8 1.22 -6.30 -8.22
C GLY A 8 2.19 -5.16 -7.94
N THR A 9 2.13 -4.13 -8.77
CA THR A 9 2.88 -2.89 -8.57
C THR A 9 1.91 -1.73 -8.36
N ALA A 10 2.36 -0.72 -7.61
CA ALA A 10 1.56 0.46 -7.32
C ALA A 10 2.32 1.71 -7.76
N LYS A 11 1.61 2.72 -8.24
CA LYS A 11 2.21 3.99 -8.65
C LYS A 11 2.29 4.92 -7.45
N LEU A 12 3.46 5.46 -7.14
CA LEU A 12 3.61 6.52 -6.15
C LEU A 12 3.05 7.84 -6.70
N VAL A 13 2.15 8.46 -5.94
CA VAL A 13 1.45 9.69 -6.37
C VAL A 13 1.67 10.88 -5.44
N SER A 14 2.00 10.65 -4.18
CA SER A 14 2.42 11.71 -3.25
C SER A 14 3.38 11.18 -2.19
N ILE A 15 4.19 12.08 -1.64
CA ILE A 15 4.98 11.85 -0.44
C ILE A 15 4.76 13.04 0.49
N ASP A 16 4.25 12.79 1.69
CA ASP A 16 4.09 13.80 2.72
C ASP A 16 5.21 13.65 3.76
N GLU A 17 6.08 14.66 3.87
CA GLU A 17 7.14 14.69 4.87
C GLU A 17 6.66 15.31 6.18
N LYS A 18 6.89 14.61 7.28
CA LYS A 18 6.57 15.04 8.64
C LYS A 18 7.83 14.91 9.49
N PRO A 19 7.93 15.62 10.63
CA PRO A 19 9.16 15.65 11.42
C PRO A 19 9.70 14.28 11.83
N ASN A 20 8.80 13.31 12.04
CA ASN A 20 9.16 11.99 12.56
C ASN A 20 8.97 10.84 11.55
N PHE A 21 8.31 11.09 10.42
CA PHE A 21 8.00 10.04 9.43
C PHE A 21 7.63 10.62 8.08
N ARG A 22 7.57 9.75 7.06
CA ARG A 22 7.06 10.09 5.73
C ARG A 22 5.89 9.21 5.38
N THR A 23 4.83 9.82 4.85
CA THR A 23 3.67 9.10 4.32
C THR A 23 3.84 8.99 2.80
N HIS A 24 3.87 7.78 2.26
CA HIS A 24 3.89 7.54 0.82
C HIS A 24 2.48 7.14 0.37
N VAL A 25 1.89 7.92 -0.53
CA VAL A 25 0.56 7.64 -1.07
C VAL A 25 0.74 6.97 -2.43
N VAL A 26 0.18 5.76 -2.58
CA VAL A 26 0.25 4.98 -3.81
C VAL A 26 -1.15 4.70 -4.36
N THR A 27 -1.28 4.66 -5.67
CA THR A 27 -2.48 4.15 -6.34
C THR A 27 -2.33 2.64 -6.53
N LEU A 28 -3.20 1.88 -5.88
CA LEU A 28 -3.29 0.43 -6.06
C LEU A 28 -4.11 0.09 -7.32
N PRO A 29 -3.73 -0.94 -8.07
CA PRO A 29 -4.56 -1.48 -9.15
C PRO A 29 -5.91 -2.01 -8.65
N ASP A 30 -6.96 -1.90 -9.47
CA ASP A 30 -8.34 -2.28 -9.09
C ASP A 30 -8.47 -3.72 -8.57
N TYR A 31 -7.72 -4.66 -9.16
CA TYR A 31 -7.72 -6.07 -8.76
C TYR A 31 -7.14 -6.29 -7.35
N MET A 32 -6.43 -5.31 -6.78
CA MET A 32 -5.88 -5.35 -5.42
C MET A 32 -6.76 -4.65 -4.39
N LEU A 33 -7.84 -3.96 -4.82
CA LEU A 33 -8.73 -3.21 -3.92
C LEU A 33 -9.78 -4.11 -3.23
N GLY A 34 -9.98 -5.34 -3.72
CA GLY A 34 -11.05 -6.26 -3.28
C GLY A 34 -10.96 -6.83 -1.85
N GLY A 35 -10.17 -6.22 -0.96
CA GLY A 35 -10.04 -6.64 0.44
C GLY A 35 -9.32 -5.62 1.33
N ALA A 36 -9.14 -4.38 0.87
CA ALA A 36 -8.46 -3.33 1.62
C ALA A 36 -9.45 -2.68 2.61
N GLY A 37 -9.47 -3.17 3.85
CA GLY A 37 -10.08 -2.44 4.97
C GLY A 37 -9.25 -1.20 5.35
N ASP A 38 -9.80 -0.33 6.19
CA ASP A 38 -9.29 0.99 6.63
C ASP A 38 -7.95 0.97 7.43
N GLY A 39 -7.07 0.02 7.14
CA GLY A 39 -5.70 -0.11 7.65
C GLY A 39 -4.80 -1.05 6.82
N GLY A 40 -5.10 -1.28 5.54
CA GLY A 40 -4.67 -2.44 4.75
C GLY A 40 -3.16 -2.68 4.58
N VAL A 41 -2.59 -3.53 5.44
CA VAL A 41 -1.97 -4.79 5.00
C VAL A 41 -2.93 -5.89 5.45
N GLY A 42 -3.24 -6.86 4.59
CA GLY A 42 -4.22 -7.92 4.86
C GLY A 42 -4.03 -8.53 6.25
N SER A 43 -5.08 -8.46 7.07
CA SER A 43 -5.17 -9.18 8.33
C SER A 43 -5.43 -10.65 8.03
N ALA A 44 -4.36 -11.42 7.90
CA ALA A 44 -4.32 -12.88 8.05
C ALA A 44 -2.93 -13.28 8.57
#